data_AF-A0A2T5J650-F1
#
_entry.id   AF-A0A2T5J650-F1
#
_cell.length_a   1.000
_cell.length_b   1.000
_cell.length_c   1.000
_cell.angle_alpha   90.00
_cell.angle_beta   90.00
_cell.angle_gamma   90.00
#
_symmetry.space_group_name_H-M   'P 1'
#
loop_
_entity.id
_entity.type
_entity.pdbx_description
1 polymer ?
#
loop_
_entity_poly.entity_id
_entity_poly.type
_entity_poly.pdbx_seq_one_letter_code
_entity_poly.pdbx_strand_id
1 'polypeptide(L)'
;MKEQLDTEVVKLFKNELVDIEAVSTDSQNIIISLSTINFEQRLGDYLQRIYRLIDEYLPNRLEHLAIMVKDLSGQYEHVFKIWAPVGAGVAVNGTN
;
A
#
# COMPACT_ATOMS: atom_id res chain seq x y z
N MET A 1 10.54 12.59 3.36
CA MET A 1 10.34 11.32 4.07
C MET A 1 9.29 10.48 3.35
N LYS A 2 8.10 11.02 3.08
CA LYS A 2 7.08 10.40 2.20
C LYS A 2 7.60 9.75 0.91
N GLU A 3 8.35 10.47 0.08
CA GLU A 3 8.83 9.95 -1.21
C GLU A 3 9.72 8.70 -1.08
N GLN A 4 10.48 8.58 0.02
CA GLN A 4 11.30 7.40 0.29
C GLN A 4 10.43 6.20 0.66
N LEU A 5 9.43 6.41 1.52
CA LEU A 5 8.47 5.38 1.90
C LEU A 5 7.67 4.90 0.68
N ASP A 6 7.15 5.82 -0.14
CA ASP A 6 6.41 5.46 -1.36
C ASP A 6 7.28 4.65 -2.32
N THR A 7 8.56 5.00 -2.46
CA THR A 7 9.51 4.25 -3.28
C THR A 7 9.75 2.83 -2.75
N GLU A 8 9.89 2.68 -1.43
CA GLU A 8 10.05 1.37 -0.78
C GLU A 8 8.81 0.50 -0.96
N VAL A 9 7.62 1.07 -0.77
CA VAL A 9 6.35 0.36 -0.95
C VAL A 9 6.17 -0.06 -2.41
N VAL A 10 6.49 0.80 -3.38
CA VAL A 10 6.42 0.45 -4.80
C VAL A 10 7.35 -0.72 -5.12
N LYS A 11 8.58 -0.71 -4.60
CA LYS A 11 9.53 -1.83 -4.80
C LYS A 11 9.02 -3.11 -4.14
N LEU A 12 8.52 -3.02 -2.92
CA LEU A 12 7.95 -4.15 -2.19
C LEU A 12 6.81 -4.79 -2.98
N PHE A 13 5.84 -4.00 -3.44
CA PHE A 13 4.70 -4.53 -4.19
C PHE A 13 5.10 -5.12 -5.53
N LYS A 14 6.06 -4.52 -6.25
CA LYS A 14 6.57 -5.10 -7.50
C LYS A 14 7.25 -6.46 -7.30
N ASN A 15 7.89 -6.67 -6.15
CA ASN A 15 8.57 -7.93 -5.85
C ASN A 15 7.61 -9.00 -5.33
N GLU A 16 6.66 -8.60 -4.48
CA GLU A 16 5.84 -9.54 -3.71
C GLU A 16 4.46 -9.80 -4.30
N LEU A 17 3.95 -8.92 -5.16
CA LEU A 17 2.68 -9.13 -5.85
C LEU A 17 2.97 -9.59 -7.29
N VAL A 18 2.94 -10.90 -7.50
CA VAL A 18 3.38 -11.53 -8.77
C VAL A 18 2.35 -11.39 -9.90
N ASP A 19 1.07 -11.14 -9.56
CA ASP A 19 -0.07 -11.16 -10.49
C ASP A 19 -0.60 -9.75 -10.82
N ILE A 20 0.19 -8.71 -10.59
CA ILE A 20 -0.20 -7.32 -10.85
C ILE A 20 0.41 -6.83 -12.17
N GLU A 21 -0.32 -5.94 -12.83
CA GLU A 21 0.09 -5.40 -14.13
C GLU A 21 1.09 -4.25 -13.96
N ALA A 22 0.83 -3.38 -12.97
CA ALA A 22 1.71 -2.26 -12.70
C ALA A 22 1.57 -1.77 -11.25
N VAL A 23 2.66 -1.21 -10.72
CA VAL A 23 2.66 -0.34 -9.54
C VAL A 23 3.27 0.99 -9.91
N SER A 24 2.55 2.05 -9.56
CA SER A 24 3.00 3.44 -9.70
C SER A 24 2.62 4.24 -8.46
N THR A 25 3.04 5.49 -8.40
CA THR A 25 2.68 6.42 -7.33
C THR A 25 2.32 7.76 -7.97
N ASP A 26 1.30 8.41 -7.42
CA ASP A 26 1.04 9.82 -7.66
C ASP A 26 1.34 10.64 -6.37
N SER A 27 1.01 11.92 -6.36
CA SER A 27 1.30 12.80 -5.21
C SER A 27 0.60 12.40 -3.90
N GLN A 28 -0.43 11.55 -3.97
CA GLN A 28 -1.27 11.19 -2.84
C GLN A 28 -1.31 9.68 -2.58
N ASN A 29 -1.26 8.85 -3.62
CA ASN A 29 -1.57 7.43 -3.60
C ASN A 29 -0.46 6.58 -4.24
N ILE A 30 -0.35 5.35 -3.73
CA ILE A 30 0.29 4.25 -4.44
C ILE A 30 -0.79 3.53 -5.25
N ILE A 31 -0.60 3.43 -6.56
CA ILE A 31 -1.57 2.90 -7.50
C ILE A 31 -1.12 1.51 -7.94
N ILE A 32 -1.96 0.51 -7.70
CA ILE A 32 -1.79 -0.88 -8.14
C ILE A 32 -2.80 -1.15 -9.25
N SER A 33 -2.33 -1.54 -10.42
CA SER A 33 -3.19 -1.89 -11.56
C SER A 33 -3.30 -3.40 -11.69
N LEU A 34 -4.54 -3.89 -11.81
CA LEU A 34 -4.88 -5.29 -11.99
C LEU A 34 -5.64 -5.49 -13.31
N SER A 35 -5.65 -6.70 -13.84
CA SER A 35 -6.64 -7.06 -14.86
C SER A 35 -8.07 -6.97 -14.27
N THR A 36 -9.06 -6.64 -15.10
CA THR A 36 -10.46 -6.53 -14.67
C THR A 36 -10.98 -7.80 -14.00
N ILE A 37 -10.59 -8.98 -14.53
CA ILE A 37 -10.95 -10.28 -13.95
C ILE A 37 -10.37 -10.43 -12.54
N ASN A 38 -9.09 -10.09 -12.34
CA ASN A 38 -8.45 -10.15 -11.04
C ASN A 38 -9.07 -9.15 -10.05
N PHE A 39 -9.45 -7.97 -10.52
CA PHE A 39 -10.13 -6.98 -9.71
C PHE A 39 -11.48 -7.53 -9.21
N GLU A 40 -12.34 -8.03 -10.09
CA GLU A 40 -13.68 -8.49 -9.70
C GLU A 40 -13.64 -9.74 -8.82
N GLN A 41 -12.74 -10.68 -9.12
CA GLN A 41 -12.76 -12.00 -8.49
C GLN A 41 -11.82 -12.13 -7.29
N ARG A 42 -10.74 -11.34 -7.24
CA ARG A 42 -9.64 -11.54 -6.28
C ARG A 42 -9.28 -10.30 -5.46
N LEU A 43 -10.02 -9.19 -5.58
CA LEU A 43 -9.70 -7.95 -4.85
C LEU A 43 -9.55 -8.18 -3.34
N GLY A 44 -10.41 -8.99 -2.73
CA GLY A 44 -10.30 -9.31 -1.29
C GLY A 44 -8.94 -9.91 -0.91
N ASP A 45 -8.43 -10.85 -1.70
CA ASP A 45 -7.13 -11.48 -1.50
C ASP A 45 -5.99 -10.47 -1.63
N TYR A 46 -6.08 -9.58 -2.64
CA TYR A 46 -5.11 -8.52 -2.83
C TYR A 46 -5.08 -7.56 -1.66
N LEU A 47 -6.24 -7.11 -1.17
CA LEU A 47 -6.32 -6.22 -0.02
C LEU A 47 -5.65 -6.86 1.20
N GLN A 48 -5.99 -8.11 1.53
CA GLN A 48 -5.38 -8.82 2.65
C GLN A 48 -3.87 -8.98 2.49
N ARG A 49 -3.40 -9.34 1.29
CA ARG A 49 -1.97 -9.47 1.01
C ARG A 49 -1.23 -8.14 1.13
N ILE A 50 -1.81 -7.05 0.62
CA ILE A 50 -1.26 -5.70 0.74
C ILE A 50 -1.09 -5.31 2.22
N TYR A 51 -2.14 -5.50 3.04
CA TYR A 51 -2.04 -5.24 4.49
C TYR A 51 -0.93 -6.05 5.14
N ARG A 52 -0.88 -7.36 4.86
CA ARG A 52 0.14 -8.26 5.43
C ARG A 52 1.57 -7.82 5.06
N LEU A 53 1.81 -7.52 3.77
CA LEU A 53 3.13 -7.09 3.31
C LEU A 53 3.57 -5.79 3.96
N ILE A 54 2.67 -4.82 4.08
CA ILE A 54 2.98 -3.55 4.72
C ILE A 54 3.31 -3.72 6.21
N ASP A 55 2.56 -4.55 6.94
CA ASP A 55 2.84 -4.75 8.35
C ASP A 55 4.08 -5.64 8.59
N GLU A 56 4.42 -6.55 7.68
CA GLU A 56 5.60 -7.41 7.78
C GLU A 56 6.90 -6.66 7.45
N TYR A 57 6.90 -5.90 6.34
CA TYR A 57 8.11 -5.24 5.84
C TYR A 57 8.26 -3.79 6.34
N LEU A 58 7.15 -3.12 6.66
CA LEU A 58 7.13 -1.73 7.12
C LEU A 58 6.38 -1.56 8.46
N PRO A 59 6.74 -2.33 9.51
CA PRO A 59 6.04 -2.33 10.80
C PRO A 59 6.22 -1.05 11.60
N ASN A 60 7.24 -0.23 11.31
CA ASN A 60 7.60 0.98 12.07
C ASN A 60 7.43 2.27 11.25
N ARG A 61 6.63 2.24 10.18
CA ARG A 61 6.37 3.42 9.34
C ARG A 61 5.81 4.57 10.17
N LEU A 62 6.28 5.79 9.91
CA LEU A 62 5.81 7.00 10.60
C LEU A 62 4.62 7.66 9.90
N GLU A 63 4.41 7.31 8.62
CA GLU A 63 3.42 7.93 7.76
C GLU A 63 2.32 6.94 7.38
N HIS A 64 1.12 7.46 7.12
CA HIS A 64 0.01 6.66 6.59
C HIS A 64 0.18 6.46 5.08
N LEU A 65 -0.29 5.33 4.58
CA LEU A 65 -0.27 5.01 3.15
C LEU A 65 -1.68 5.12 2.59
N ALA A 66 -1.85 5.83 1.48
CA ALA A 66 -3.06 5.76 0.68
C ALA A 66 -2.79 4.89 -0.54
N ILE A 67 -3.64 3.88 -0.76
CA ILE A 67 -3.47 2.89 -1.81
C ILE A 67 -4.74 2.86 -2.66
N MET A 68 -4.56 2.96 -3.96
CA MET A 68 -5.60 2.78 -4.96
C MET A 68 -5.32 1.49 -5.71
N VAL A 69 -6.25 0.56 -5.66
CA VAL A 69 -6.26 -0.59 -6.57
C VAL A 69 -7.24 -0.25 -7.69
N LYS A 70 -6.83 -0.41 -8.94
CA LYS A 70 -7.70 -0.15 -10.10
C LYS A 70 -7.56 -1.24 -11.14
N ASP A 71 -8.58 -1.39 -11.96
CA ASP A 71 -8.48 -2.25 -13.13
C ASP A 71 -7.83 -1.52 -14.33
N LEU A 72 -7.35 -2.28 -15.31
CA LEU A 72 -6.71 -1.73 -16.51
C LEU A 72 -7.66 -0.86 -17.36
N SER A 73 -8.97 -1.11 -17.30
CA SER A 73 -9.94 -0.29 -18.04
C SER A 73 -10.25 1.04 -17.34
N GLY A 74 -9.87 1.17 -16.06
CA GLY A 74 -10.16 2.35 -15.23
C GLY A 74 -11.63 2.50 -14.86
N GLN A 75 -12.45 1.46 -15.07
CA GLN A 75 -13.86 1.46 -14.70
C GLN A 75 -14.08 1.11 -13.22
N TYR A 76 -13.15 0.34 -12.66
CA TYR A 76 -13.22 -0.10 -11.28
C TYR A 76 -12.02 0.39 -10.50
N GLU A 77 -12.31 1.01 -9.35
CA GLU A 77 -11.31 1.46 -8.41
C GLU A 77 -11.73 1.15 -6.98
N HIS A 78 -10.73 0.86 -6.16
CA HIS A 78 -10.89 0.69 -4.73
C HIS A 78 -9.76 1.45 -4.03
N VAL A 79 -10.14 2.52 -3.35
CA VAL A 79 -9.20 3.39 -2.62
C VAL A 79 -9.33 3.12 -1.13
N PHE A 80 -8.20 2.92 -0.46
CA PHE A 80 -8.15 2.71 0.98
C PHE A 80 -6.89 3.28 1.60
N LYS A 81 -6.90 3.40 2.92
CA LYS A 81 -5.79 3.95 3.69
C LYS A 81 -5.31 2.94 4.73
N ILE A 82 -3.99 2.75 4.79
CA ILE A 82 -3.32 1.99 5.84
C ILE A 82 -2.71 2.98 6.81
N TRP A 83 -3.20 2.98 8.05
CA TRP A 83 -2.71 3.89 9.07
C TRP A 83 -1.33 3.47 9.57
N ALA A 84 -0.43 4.42 9.86
CA ALA A 84 0.78 4.16 10.61
C ALA A 84 0.44 3.44 11.94
N PRO A 85 1.30 2.52 12.40
CA PRO A 85 1.15 1.84 13.67
C PRO A 85 1.03 2.81 14.84
N VAL A 86 0.23 2.44 15.84
CA VAL A 86 0.08 3.20 17.08
C VAL A 86 1.42 3.26 17.80
N GLY A 87 1.95 4.47 18.04
CA GLY A 87 3.23 4.70 18.73
C GLY A 87 4.36 5.19 17.83
N ALA A 88 4.22 5.12 16.50
CA ALA A 88 5.24 5.59 15.57
C ALA A 88 5.59 7.09 15.74
N GLY A 89 4.61 7.93 16.11
CA GLY A 89 4.81 9.36 16.38
C GLY A 89 5.12 9.73 17.84
N VAL A 90 5.18 8.75 18.74
CA VAL A 90 5.49 9.00 20.15
C VAL A 90 6.96 8.66 20.35
N ALA A 91 7.82 9.63 20.06
CA ALA A 91 9.08 9.69 20.79
C ALA A 91 8.69 9.68 22.27
N VAL A 92 8.98 8.56 22.94
CA VAL A 92 8.85 8.43 24.38
C VAL A 92 9.61 9.59 24.99
N ASN A 93 8.89 10.62 25.45
CA ASN A 93 9.47 11.62 26.32
C ASN A 93 9.80 10.89 27.61
N GLY A 94 11.02 10.36 27.68
CA GLY A 94 11.65 9.97 28.92
C GLY A 94 11.70 11.20 29.82
N THR A 95 10.84 11.21 30.82
CA THR A 95 10.82 12.01 32.06
C THR A 95 9.42 11.75 32.64
N ASN A 96 9.21 11.16 33.81
CA ASN A 96 10.02 10.98 35.01
C ASN A 96 9.40 9.80 35.78
#